data_AF-A0A3A4VG00-F1
#
_entry.id   AF-A0A3A4VG00-F1
#
_cell.length_a   1.000
_cell.length_b   1.000
_cell.length_c   1.000
_cell.angle_alpha   90.00
_cell.angle_beta   90.00
_cell.angle_gamma   90.00
#
_symmetry.space_group_name_H-M   'P 1'
#
loop_
_entity.id
_entity.type
_entity.pdbx_description
1 polymer ?
#
loop_
_entity_poly.entity_id
_entity_poly.type
_entity_poly.pdbx_seq_one_letter_code
_entity_poly.pdbx_strand_id
1 'polypeptide(L)'
;MGLFGFGKKKTGKHEHGHEHGHEHEHEHEAAGAQKVKDVVCGMMIDPATAAGKSEYQGKTYYFCSPGCKKSFDADPAKYVKTA
;
A
#
# COMPACT_ATOMS: atom_id res chain seq x y z
N MET A 1 -77.53 3.68 9.74
CA MET A 1 -77.13 2.55 8.87
C MET A 1 -75.74 2.84 8.33
N GLY A 2 -74.67 2.19 8.82
CA GLY A 2 -73.94 1.13 8.10
C GLY A 2 -73.20 1.73 6.89
N LEU A 3 -71.87 1.75 6.80
CA LEU A 3 -71.01 0.58 6.67
C LEU A 3 -69.59 0.87 7.22
N PHE A 4 -69.06 -0.11 7.96
CA PHE A 4 -67.63 -0.33 8.19
C PHE A 4 -66.97 -0.91 6.93
N GLY A 5 -65.73 -0.50 6.64
CA GLY A 5 -64.82 -1.16 5.69
C GLY A 5 -63.41 -0.57 5.84
N PHE A 6 -62.64 -1.01 6.83
CA PHE A 6 -61.61 -2.06 6.72
C PHE A 6 -60.49 -1.79 5.69
N GLY A 7 -59.43 -1.15 6.16
CA GLY A 7 -58.05 -1.65 6.05
C GLY A 7 -57.37 -1.70 4.69
N LYS A 8 -56.39 -0.80 4.50
CA LYS A 8 -54.98 -1.21 4.26
C LYS A 8 -54.06 0.00 4.47
N LYS A 9 -53.36 -0.03 5.59
CA LYS A 9 -52.20 0.84 5.85
C LYS A 9 -51.03 0.21 5.10
N LYS A 10 -50.54 0.84 4.03
CA LYS A 10 -49.17 0.64 3.54
C LYS A 10 -48.59 2.02 3.27
N THR A 11 -47.79 2.46 4.23
CA THR A 11 -46.70 3.43 4.13
C THR A 11 -46.11 3.46 2.71
N GLY A 12 -45.96 4.56 1.98
CA GLY A 12 -45.62 5.92 2.39
C GLY A 12 -44.11 6.17 2.21
N LYS A 13 -43.74 6.89 1.14
CA LYS A 13 -42.42 7.46 0.77
C LYS A 13 -41.36 6.45 0.30
N HIS A 14 -40.82 6.45 -0.93
CA HIS A 14 -40.21 7.50 -1.76
C HIS A 14 -39.06 8.28 -1.08
N GLU A 15 -37.85 7.91 -1.51
CA GLU A 15 -36.62 8.72 -1.68
C GLU A 15 -35.77 9.02 -0.43
N HIS A 16 -34.51 9.41 -0.71
CA HIS A 16 -33.26 9.45 0.08
C HIS A 16 -32.48 8.12 0.05
N GLY A 17 -31.22 8.03 -0.35
CA GLY A 17 -30.24 9.04 -0.76
C GLY A 17 -28.94 8.26 -1.01
N HIS A 18 -28.28 8.55 -2.12
CA HIS A 18 -26.96 8.00 -2.42
C HIS A 18 -25.97 8.78 -1.56
N GLU A 19 -25.39 8.18 -0.52
CA GLU A 19 -24.28 8.79 0.21
C GLU A 19 -23.23 7.73 0.57
N HIS A 20 -22.00 8.10 0.22
CA HIS A 20 -20.83 7.26 0.02
C HIS A 20 -20.04 7.08 1.33
N GLY A 21 -19.30 5.98 1.39
CA GLY A 21 -18.20 5.83 2.35
C GLY A 21 -17.56 4.45 2.33
N HIS A 22 -17.36 3.84 1.15
CA HIS A 22 -16.32 2.82 1.05
C HIS A 22 -14.98 3.55 1.17
N GLU A 23 -14.42 3.62 2.38
CA GLU A 23 -13.00 3.96 2.57
C GLU A 23 -12.16 2.75 2.17
N HIS A 24 -12.20 2.40 0.89
CA HIS A 24 -11.19 1.57 0.26
C HIS A 24 -10.44 2.44 -0.75
N GLU A 25 -9.86 3.52 -0.26
CA GLU A 25 -8.88 4.30 -1.00
C GLU A 25 -7.56 4.21 -0.24
N HIS A 26 -6.83 3.16 -0.54
CA HIS A 26 -5.46 3.35 -0.97
C HIS A 26 -5.24 2.41 -2.14
N GLU A 27 -5.76 2.82 -3.29
CA GLU A 27 -5.21 2.45 -4.58
C GLU A 27 -3.72 2.82 -4.55
N HIS A 28 -2.87 1.83 -4.27
CA HIS A 28 -1.52 1.87 -4.79
C HIS A 28 -1.53 0.99 -6.02
N GLU A 29 -1.99 1.56 -7.13
CA GLU A 29 -1.54 1.15 -8.46
C GLU A 29 -0.05 1.50 -8.60
N ALA A 30 0.81 0.76 -7.88
CA ALA A 30 2.24 0.73 -8.13
C ALA A 30 2.50 -0.40 -9.13
N ALA A 31 2.32 -0.08 -10.40
CA ALA A 31 2.63 -0.93 -11.52
C ALA A 31 3.99 -1.63 -11.32
N GLY A 32 3.95 -2.95 -11.07
CA GLY A 32 5.11 -3.83 -11.19
C GLY A 32 6.29 -3.59 -10.24
N ALA A 33 6.05 -3.31 -8.95
CA ALA A 33 7.13 -3.22 -7.98
C ALA A 33 7.78 -4.60 -7.71
N GLN A 34 8.81 -4.93 -8.49
CA GLN A 34 9.68 -6.05 -8.18
C GLN A 34 10.42 -5.73 -6.89
N LYS A 35 10.04 -6.40 -5.80
CA LYS A 35 10.71 -6.28 -4.50
C LYS A 35 12.19 -6.56 -4.68
N VAL A 36 13.01 -5.65 -4.16
CA VAL A 36 14.46 -5.73 -4.23
C VAL A 36 14.98 -6.28 -2.92
N LYS A 37 16.08 -7.04 -2.99
CA LYS A 37 16.73 -7.60 -1.81
C LYS A 37 17.71 -6.59 -1.23
N ASP A 38 17.52 -6.22 0.03
CA ASP A 38 18.53 -5.50 0.80
C ASP A 38 19.75 -6.40 0.99
N VAL A 39 20.92 -6.00 0.48
CA VAL A 39 22.17 -6.78 0.52
C VAL A 39 22.83 -6.79 1.91
N VAL A 40 22.38 -5.94 2.83
CA VAL A 40 22.91 -5.87 4.20
C VAL A 40 22.21 -6.86 5.11
N CYS A 41 20.87 -6.88 5.08
CA CYS A 41 20.07 -7.75 5.95
C CYS A 41 19.42 -8.94 5.24
N GLY A 42 19.34 -8.92 3.90
CA GLY A 42 18.71 -9.96 3.08
C GLY A 42 17.19 -9.84 2.95
N MET A 43 16.57 -8.79 3.48
CA MET A 43 15.12 -8.59 3.45
C MET A 43 14.64 -8.14 2.07
N MET A 44 13.49 -8.66 1.63
CA MET A 44 12.79 -8.18 0.44
C MET A 44 12.01 -6.91 0.78
N ILE A 45 12.34 -5.80 0.14
CA ILE A 45 11.70 -4.52 0.36
C ILE A 45 11.16 -3.96 -0.94
N ASP A 46 10.18 -3.09 -0.80
CA ASP A 46 9.67 -2.35 -1.94
C ASP A 46 10.57 -1.13 -2.21
N PRO A 47 11.12 -0.95 -3.42
CA PRO A 47 11.96 0.19 -3.75
C PRO A 47 11.18 1.52 -3.70
N ALA A 48 9.87 1.52 -3.90
CA ALA A 48 9.03 2.72 -3.81
C ALA A 48 8.82 3.15 -2.35
N THR A 49 8.85 2.21 -1.40
CA THR A 49 8.71 2.49 0.04
C THR A 49 10.01 2.32 0.83
N ALA A 50 11.16 2.20 0.16
CA ALA A 50 12.43 1.94 0.81
C ALA A 50 12.83 3.11 1.73
N ALA A 51 13.28 2.79 2.94
CA ALA A 51 13.72 3.80 3.91
C ALA A 51 15.03 4.50 3.50
N GLY A 52 15.81 3.87 2.62
CA GLY A 52 17.01 4.47 2.05
C GLY A 52 17.41 3.82 0.73
N LYS A 53 18.17 4.57 -0.06
CA LYS A 53 18.82 4.09 -1.28
C LYS A 53 20.24 4.64 -1.40
N SER A 54 21.13 3.88 -2.03
CA SER A 54 22.50 4.30 -2.37
C SER A 54 22.85 3.80 -3.76
N GLU A 55 23.65 4.57 -4.50
CA GLU A 55 24.10 4.21 -5.84
C GLU A 55 25.53 3.71 -5.77
N TYR A 56 25.76 2.49 -6.23
CA TYR A 56 27.08 1.87 -6.23
C TYR A 56 27.31 1.14 -7.56
N GLN A 57 28.45 1.43 -8.22
CA GLN A 57 28.79 0.87 -9.54
C GLN A 57 27.70 1.06 -10.60
N GLY A 58 27.00 2.20 -10.58
CA GLY A 58 25.90 2.49 -11.50
C GLY A 58 24.62 1.67 -11.26
N LYS A 59 24.53 0.95 -10.12
CA LYS A 59 23.33 0.24 -9.68
C LYS A 59 22.75 0.94 -8.46
N THR A 60 21.44 1.13 -8.44
CA THR A 60 20.72 1.64 -7.26
C THR A 60 20.39 0.48 -6.32
N TYR A 61 20.89 0.55 -5.10
CA TYR A 61 20.58 -0.35 -4.01
C TYR A 61 19.60 0.31 -3.05
N TYR A 62 18.66 -0.48 -2.53
CA TYR A 62 17.62 -0.03 -1.61
C TYR A 62 17.78 -0.76 -0.27
N PHE A 63 17.42 -0.07 0.80
CA PHE A 63 17.63 -0.53 2.18
C PHE A 63 16.36 -0.42 3.01
N CYS A 64 16.14 -1.43 3.85
CA CYS A 64 14.95 -1.50 4.72
C CYS A 64 14.98 -0.44 5.83
N SER A 65 16.17 0.11 6.11
CA SER A 65 16.39 1.06 7.20
C SER A 65 17.59 1.95 6.89
N PRO A 66 17.63 3.17 7.48
CA PRO A 66 18.79 4.05 7.36
C PRO A 66 20.06 3.43 7.97
N GLY A 67 19.92 2.53 8.96
CA GLY A 67 21.03 1.73 9.49
C GLY A 67 21.67 0.84 8.42
N CYS A 68 20.86 0.08 7.68
CA CYS A 68 21.33 -0.75 6.57
C CYS A 68 22.03 0.10 5.50
N LYS A 69 21.44 1.25 5.12
CA LYS A 69 22.09 2.19 4.21
C LYS A 69 23.47 2.62 4.70
N LYS A 70 23.60 3.05 5.96
CA LYS A 70 24.90 3.48 6.53
C LYS A 70 25.92 2.35 6.54
N SER A 71 25.52 1.13 6.88
CA SER A 71 26.40 -0.04 6.83
C SER A 71 26.88 -0.30 5.40
N PHE A 72 25.99 -0.19 4.42
CA PHE A 72 26.34 -0.32 3.01
C PHE A 72 27.27 0.81 2.54
N ASP A 73 26.97 2.08 2.83
CA ASP A 73 27.82 3.21 2.45
C ASP A 73 29.22 3.14 3.10
N ALA A 74 29.36 2.48 4.26
CA ALA A 74 30.64 2.29 4.93
C ALA A 74 31.54 1.26 4.22
N ASP A 75 30.99 0.14 3.74
CA ASP A 75 31.74 -0.84 2.96
C ASP A 75 30.84 -1.55 1.92
N PRO A 76 30.52 -0.89 0.79
CA PRO A 76 29.55 -1.43 -0.17
C PRO A 76 30.12 -2.66 -0.89
N ALA A 77 31.44 -2.69 -1.07
CA ALA A 77 32.16 -3.80 -1.68
C ALA A 77 31.94 -5.11 -0.91
N LYS A 78 31.83 -5.10 0.43
CA LYS A 78 31.55 -6.31 1.23
C LYS A 78 30.18 -6.91 0.96
N TYR A 79 29.17 -6.09 0.68
CA TYR A 79 27.78 -6.55 0.52
C TYR A 79 27.43 -6.93 -0.93
N VAL A 80 28.10 -6.32 -1.91
CA VAL A 80 27.85 -6.59 -3.35
C VAL A 80 28.80 -7.62 -3.97
N LYS A 81 29.78 -8.13 -3.21
CA LYS A 81 30.79 -9.12 -3.66
C LYS A 81 30.25 -10.52 -3.90
N THR A 82 28.94 -10.74 -3.86
CA THR A 82 28.34 -12.05 -4.16
C THR A 82 27.71 -12.01 -5.55
N ALA A 83 28.56 -12.23 -6.55
CA ALA A 83 28.24 -12.89 -7.80
C ALA A 83 29.41 -13.81 -8.15
#